data_AF-A0A522X296-F1
#
_entry.id   AF-A0A522X296-F1
#
_cell.length_a   1.000
_cell.length_b   1.000
_cell.length_c   1.000
_cell.angle_alpha   90.00
_cell.angle_beta   90.00
_cell.angle_gamma   90.00
#
_symmetry.space_group_name_H-M   'P 1'
#
loop_
_entity.id
_entity.type
_entity.pdbx_description
1 polymer ?
#
loop_
_entity_poly.entity_id
_entity_poly.type
_entity_poly.pdbx_seq_one_letter_code
_entity_poly.pdbx_strand_id
1 'polypeptide(L)'
;MLSRTADHLYWMSRYMERAENITRFLEVANRMSLSAGRDRAAYWRPVLTIAGGEAAFAERYGERSAVSVIEFSVLDPANSSSIYGSLRAARENAHAVRSVIPSELWESLNTTWLETRGLDGHRLREQSLTSFCEWVRERS
;
A
#
# COMPACT_ATOMS: atom_id res chain seq x y z
N MET A 1 20.65 21.67 7.60
CA MET A 1 19.37 21.68 6.85
C MET A 1 19.38 20.72 5.66
N LEU A 2 20.43 20.66 4.83
CA LEU A 2 20.58 19.70 3.72
C LEU A 2 20.31 18.23 4.10
N SER A 3 20.80 17.78 5.26
CA SER A 3 20.58 16.41 5.73
C SER A 3 19.09 16.08 5.98
N ARG A 4 18.27 17.04 6.42
CA ARG A 4 16.84 16.80 6.69
C ARG A 4 16.01 16.80 5.40
N THR A 5 16.32 17.70 4.46
CA THR A 5 15.69 17.69 3.14
C THR A 5 16.00 16.39 2.40
N ALA A 6 17.26 15.96 2.39
CA ALA A 6 17.65 14.69 1.78
C ALA A 6 16.97 13.49 2.44
N ASP A 7 16.86 13.48 3.77
CA ASP A 7 16.17 12.43 4.52
C ASP A 7 14.68 12.33 4.14
N HIS A 8 13.97 13.46 4.08
CA HIS A 8 12.57 13.46 3.66
C HIS A 8 12.38 13.04 2.21
N LEU A 9 13.26 13.47 1.28
CA LEU A 9 13.19 13.03 -0.12
C LEU A 9 13.45 11.53 -0.26
N TYR A 10 14.43 11.00 0.49
CA TYR A 10 14.74 9.58 0.53
C TYR A 10 13.54 8.78 1.07
N TRP A 11 13.00 9.15 2.23
CA TRP A 11 11.89 8.40 2.81
C TRP A 11 10.61 8.52 2.00
N MET A 12 10.32 9.71 1.42
CA MET A 12 9.21 9.88 0.49
C MET A 12 9.26 8.86 -0.64
N SER A 13 10.38 8.77 -1.36
CA SER A 13 10.52 7.83 -2.48
C SER A 13 10.46 6.37 -2.03
N ARG A 14 11.07 6.03 -0.89
CA ARG A 14 11.02 4.67 -0.31
C ARG A 14 9.61 4.25 0.10
N TYR A 15 8.78 5.17 0.57
CA TYR A 15 7.39 4.88 0.90
C TYR A 15 6.53 4.73 -0.36
N MET A 16 6.74 5.55 -1.39
CA MET A 16 6.07 5.39 -2.69
C MET A 16 6.40 4.02 -3.31
N GLU A 17 7.68 3.66 -3.36
CA GLU A 17 8.16 2.37 -3.85
C GLU A 17 7.57 1.20 -3.06
N ARG A 18 7.42 1.34 -1.73
CA ARG A 18 6.78 0.32 -0.89
C ARG A 18 5.32 0.12 -1.26
N ALA A 19 4.56 1.21 -1.42
CA ALA A 19 3.15 1.14 -1.82
C ALA A 19 3.00 0.41 -3.17
N GLU A 20 3.82 0.76 -4.16
CA GLU A 20 3.82 0.12 -5.48
C GLU A 20 4.20 -1.37 -5.40
N ASN A 21 5.21 -1.71 -4.61
CA ASN A 21 5.65 -3.10 -4.45
C ASN A 21 4.54 -3.96 -3.83
N ILE A 22 3.88 -3.51 -2.76
CA ILE A 22 2.76 -4.25 -2.14
C ILE A 22 1.62 -4.46 -3.15
N THR A 23 1.27 -3.41 -3.90
CA THR A 23 0.32 -3.49 -5.01
C THR A 23 0.68 -4.60 -6.00
N ARG A 24 1.93 -4.64 -6.47
CA ARG A 24 2.42 -5.67 -7.40
C ARG A 24 2.32 -7.08 -6.81
N PHE A 25 2.63 -7.25 -5.53
CA PHE A 25 2.50 -8.56 -4.87
C PHE A 25 1.05 -9.00 -4.71
N LEU A 26 0.14 -8.07 -4.39
CA LEU A 26 -1.30 -8.34 -4.30
C LEU A 26 -1.86 -8.80 -5.66
N GLU A 27 -1.46 -8.18 -6.76
CA GLU A 27 -1.88 -8.60 -8.11
C GLU A 27 -1.40 -10.00 -8.47
N VAL A 28 -0.13 -10.30 -8.19
CA VAL A 28 0.44 -11.62 -8.44
C VAL A 28 -0.26 -12.68 -7.60
N ALA A 29 -0.44 -12.43 -6.30
CA ALA A 29 -1.14 -13.33 -5.39
C ALA A 29 -2.58 -13.57 -5.84
N ASN A 30 -3.30 -12.51 -6.22
CA ASN A 30 -4.66 -12.62 -6.73
C ASN A 30 -4.72 -13.48 -7.99
N ARG A 31 -3.89 -13.17 -9.00
CA ARG A 31 -3.83 -13.93 -10.26
C ARG A 31 -3.53 -15.41 -10.03
N MET A 32 -2.54 -15.71 -9.19
CA MET A 32 -2.18 -17.10 -8.89
C MET A 32 -3.28 -17.83 -8.12
N SER A 33 -3.96 -17.14 -7.19
CA SER A 33 -5.05 -17.73 -6.41
C SER A 33 -6.28 -18.08 -7.25
N LEU A 34 -6.52 -17.36 -8.35
CA LEU A 34 -7.61 -17.65 -9.30
C LEU A 34 -7.32 -18.91 -10.13
N SER A 35 -6.07 -19.14 -10.48
CA SER A 35 -5.63 -20.36 -11.17
C SER A 35 -5.47 -21.56 -10.23
N ALA A 36 -5.53 -21.34 -8.92
CA ALA A 36 -5.36 -22.36 -7.91
C ALA A 36 -6.68 -23.10 -7.60
N GLY A 37 -6.59 -24.43 -7.55
CA GLY A 37 -7.68 -25.31 -7.13
C GLY A 37 -8.00 -25.16 -5.64
N ARG A 38 -7.60 -26.14 -4.82
CA ARG A 38 -7.91 -26.17 -3.38
C ARG A 38 -7.00 -25.30 -2.51
N ASP A 39 -5.79 -24.97 -2.97
CA ASP A 39 -4.77 -24.29 -2.14
C ASP A 39 -4.64 -22.78 -2.43
N ARG A 40 -5.78 -22.08 -2.49
CA ARG A 40 -5.79 -20.64 -2.81
C ARG A 40 -5.12 -19.79 -1.73
N ALA A 41 -5.25 -20.19 -0.46
CA ALA A 41 -4.73 -19.46 0.69
C ALA A 41 -3.19 -19.42 0.72
N ALA A 42 -2.50 -20.45 0.20
CA ALA A 42 -1.04 -20.47 0.16
C ALA A 42 -0.44 -19.31 -0.65
N TYR A 43 -1.11 -18.87 -1.72
CA TYR A 43 -0.64 -17.77 -2.58
C TYR A 43 -0.68 -16.40 -1.91
N TRP A 44 -1.40 -16.25 -0.80
CA TRP A 44 -1.48 -15.00 -0.06
C TRP A 44 -0.42 -14.87 1.05
N ARG A 45 0.23 -15.98 1.45
CA ARG A 45 1.29 -15.93 2.47
C ARG A 45 2.47 -15.03 2.08
N PRO A 46 3.02 -15.08 0.85
CA PRO A 46 4.15 -14.24 0.46
C PRO A 46 3.87 -12.74 0.61
N VAL A 47 2.62 -12.30 0.40
CA VAL A 47 2.23 -10.90 0.59
C VAL A 47 2.46 -10.47 2.04
N LEU A 48 2.05 -11.31 3.01
CA LEU A 48 2.23 -11.04 4.44
C LEU A 48 3.69 -11.08 4.86
N THR A 49 4.48 -11.99 4.28
CA THR A 49 5.93 -12.08 4.53
C THR A 49 6.61 -10.78 4.10
N ILE A 50 6.27 -10.27 2.91
CA ILE A 50 6.88 -9.05 2.34
C ILE A 50 6.40 -7.78 3.04
N ALA A 51 5.13 -7.73 3.44
CA ALA A 51 4.60 -6.65 4.28
C ALA A 51 5.23 -6.63 5.68
N GLY A 52 6.04 -7.65 6.04
CA GLY A 52 6.72 -7.74 7.34
C GLY A 52 5.74 -7.97 8.49
N GLY A 53 4.61 -8.61 8.20
CA GLY A 53 3.41 -8.50 9.02
C GLY A 53 2.78 -9.80 9.48
N GLU A 54 3.36 -10.98 9.24
CA GLU A 54 2.67 -12.26 9.53
C GLU A 54 2.16 -12.40 10.97
N ALA A 55 2.98 -12.03 11.97
CA ALA A 55 2.58 -12.08 13.38
C ALA A 55 1.47 -11.06 13.69
N ALA A 56 1.67 -9.81 13.24
CA ALA A 56 0.72 -8.73 13.41
C ALA A 56 -0.62 -9.01 12.70
N PHE A 57 -0.57 -9.67 11.55
CA PHE A 57 -1.73 -10.13 10.80
C PHE A 57 -2.46 -11.22 11.58
N ALA A 58 -1.76 -12.24 12.05
CA ALA A 58 -2.37 -13.36 12.78
C ALA A 58 -3.08 -12.88 14.05
N GLU A 59 -2.50 -11.90 14.76
CA GLU A 59 -3.09 -11.30 15.96
C GLU A 59 -4.38 -10.51 15.67
N ARG A 60 -4.43 -9.73 14.58
CA ARG A 60 -5.54 -8.81 14.30
C ARG A 60 -6.61 -9.36 13.36
N TYR A 61 -6.23 -10.19 12.40
CA TYR A 61 -7.08 -10.67 11.32
C TYR A 61 -7.32 -12.19 11.37
N GLY A 62 -6.50 -12.95 12.09
CA GLY A 62 -6.69 -14.39 12.29
C GLY A 62 -6.45 -15.20 11.01
N GLU A 63 -7.52 -15.76 10.44
CA GLU A 63 -7.41 -16.67 9.29
C GLU A 63 -7.00 -15.97 8.00
N ARG A 64 -6.09 -16.61 7.26
CA ARG A 64 -5.60 -16.11 5.98
C ARG A 64 -6.60 -16.38 4.86
N SER A 65 -7.35 -15.35 4.50
CA SER A 65 -8.18 -15.28 3.30
C SER A 65 -7.73 -14.13 2.39
N ALA A 66 -8.12 -14.18 1.12
CA ALA A 66 -7.87 -13.08 0.17
C ALA A 66 -8.34 -11.74 0.74
N VAL A 67 -9.56 -11.69 1.28
CA VAL A 67 -10.16 -10.48 1.87
C VAL A 67 -9.32 -9.95 3.02
N SER A 68 -9.02 -10.80 4.01
CA SER A 68 -8.23 -10.38 5.19
C SER A 68 -6.82 -9.87 4.82
N VAL A 69 -6.15 -10.53 3.87
CA VAL A 69 -4.79 -10.17 3.45
C VAL A 69 -4.79 -8.87 2.67
N ILE A 70 -5.78 -8.67 1.80
CA ILE A 70 -6.00 -7.41 1.09
C ILE A 70 -6.28 -6.29 2.10
N GLU A 71 -7.23 -6.47 3.03
CA GLU A 71 -7.56 -5.43 4.02
C GLU A 71 -6.34 -5.06 4.89
N PHE A 72 -5.57 -6.04 5.36
CA PHE A 72 -4.34 -5.80 6.12
C PHE A 72 -3.24 -5.08 5.32
N SER A 73 -3.09 -5.43 4.05
CA SER A 73 -2.00 -4.90 3.19
C SER A 73 -2.35 -3.55 2.58
N VAL A 74 -3.65 -3.25 2.43
CA VAL A 74 -4.13 -2.02 1.81
C VAL A 74 -4.54 -0.99 2.86
N LEU A 75 -5.40 -1.36 3.81
CA LEU A 75 -6.16 -0.41 4.63
C LEU A 75 -5.66 -0.27 6.07
N ASP A 76 -4.97 -1.27 6.62
CA ASP A 76 -4.60 -1.28 8.04
C ASP A 76 -3.63 -0.14 8.38
N PRO A 77 -4.05 0.86 9.20
CA PRO A 77 -3.20 1.97 9.58
C PRO A 77 -2.15 1.61 10.63
N ALA A 78 -2.34 0.49 11.35
CA ALA A 78 -1.36 -0.04 12.32
C ALA A 78 -0.25 -0.83 11.63
N ASN A 79 -0.46 -1.24 10.37
CA ASN A 79 0.59 -1.80 9.53
C ASN A 79 1.31 -0.66 8.79
N SER A 80 2.50 -0.26 9.25
CA SER A 80 3.30 0.77 8.58
C SER A 80 3.72 0.40 7.15
N SER A 81 3.70 -0.88 6.80
CA SER A 81 3.99 -1.37 5.46
C SER A 81 2.76 -1.42 4.56
N SER A 82 1.56 -1.12 5.07
CA SER A 82 0.36 -1.09 4.24
C SER A 82 0.46 0.02 3.20
N ILE A 83 -0.33 -0.08 2.13
CA ILE A 83 -0.42 0.97 1.11
C ILE A 83 -0.90 2.27 1.76
N TYR A 84 -1.92 2.21 2.63
CA TYR A 84 -2.39 3.36 3.40
C TYR A 84 -1.26 4.00 4.22
N GLY A 85 -0.54 3.21 5.03
CA GLY A 85 0.53 3.70 5.89
C GLY A 85 1.68 4.30 5.08
N SER A 86 2.05 3.65 3.98
CA SER A 86 3.11 4.11 3.08
C SER A 86 2.74 5.41 2.37
N LEU A 87 1.53 5.53 1.80
CA LEU A 87 1.08 6.75 1.14
C LEU A 87 0.92 7.92 2.12
N ARG A 88 0.46 7.65 3.35
CA ARG A 88 0.43 8.64 4.42
C ARG A 88 1.84 9.19 4.70
N ALA A 89 2.80 8.29 4.92
CA ALA A 89 4.17 8.66 5.24
C ALA A 89 4.85 9.38 4.06
N ALA A 90 4.61 8.95 2.82
CA ALA A 90 5.09 9.63 1.62
C ALA A 90 4.58 11.08 1.55
N ARG A 91 3.28 11.28 1.77
CA ARG A 91 2.64 12.62 1.77
C ARG A 91 3.16 13.50 2.90
N GLU A 92 3.36 12.96 4.09
CA GLU A 92 3.92 13.71 5.23
C GLU A 92 5.37 14.15 4.95
N ASN A 93 6.19 13.28 4.35
CA ASN A 93 7.55 13.66 3.91
C ASN A 93 7.52 14.70 2.80
N ALA A 94 6.68 14.53 1.78
CA ALA A 94 6.51 15.51 0.70
C ALA A 94 6.09 16.88 1.22
N HIS A 95 5.22 16.94 2.24
CA HIS A 95 4.79 18.19 2.86
C HIS A 95 5.95 18.91 3.53
N ALA A 96 6.81 18.18 4.24
CA ALA A 96 7.98 18.72 4.93
C ALA A 96 9.00 19.35 3.96
N VAL A 97 9.03 18.90 2.71
CA VAL A 97 9.92 19.40 1.65
C VAL A 97 9.18 20.06 0.48
N ARG A 98 7.95 20.54 0.70
CA ARG A 98 7.10 21.13 -0.35
C ARG A 98 7.78 22.28 -1.11
N SER A 99 8.65 23.03 -0.45
CA SER A 99 9.36 24.16 -1.06
C SER A 99 10.48 23.75 -2.03
N VAL A 100 10.86 22.47 -2.08
CA VAL A 100 11.96 21.97 -2.93
C VAL A 100 11.54 20.90 -3.93
N ILE A 101 10.28 20.44 -3.89
CA ILE A 101 9.71 19.53 -4.90
C ILE A 101 8.82 20.30 -5.89
N PRO A 102 8.62 19.79 -7.11
CA PRO A 102 7.66 20.36 -8.05
C PRO A 102 6.25 20.41 -7.45
N SER A 103 5.48 21.45 -7.77
CA SER A 103 4.09 21.61 -7.35
C SER A 103 3.22 20.44 -7.78
N GLU A 104 3.46 19.92 -8.99
CA GLU A 104 2.74 18.81 -9.59
C GLU A 104 2.95 17.52 -8.81
N LEU A 105 4.17 17.28 -8.31
CA LEU A 105 4.48 16.11 -7.48
C LEU A 105 3.74 16.18 -6.14
N TRP A 106 3.73 17.35 -5.51
CA TRP A 106 2.97 17.57 -4.28
C TRP A 106 1.47 17.36 -4.49
N GLU A 107 0.90 17.91 -5.55
CA GLU A 107 -0.52 17.80 -5.88
C GLU A 107 -0.92 16.35 -6.15
N SER A 108 -0.11 15.61 -6.91
CA SER A 108 -0.32 14.19 -7.17
C SER A 108 -0.34 13.37 -5.88
N LEU A 109 0.68 13.52 -5.03
CA LEU A 109 0.76 12.80 -3.75
C LEU A 109 -0.37 13.16 -2.79
N ASN A 110 -0.72 14.44 -2.69
CA ASN A 110 -1.79 14.89 -1.81
C ASN A 110 -3.16 14.40 -2.28
N THR A 111 -3.42 14.41 -3.59
CA THR A 111 -4.67 13.89 -4.19
C THR A 111 -4.77 12.38 -3.97
N THR A 112 -3.71 11.64 -4.25
CA THR A 112 -3.60 10.19 -4.01
C THR A 112 -3.86 9.85 -2.55
N TRP A 113 -3.31 10.62 -1.61
CA TRP A 113 -3.58 10.44 -0.19
C TRP A 113 -5.05 10.71 0.18
N LEU A 114 -5.65 11.78 -0.31
CA LEU A 114 -7.06 12.10 -0.02
C LEU A 114 -8.01 11.01 -0.54
N GLU A 115 -7.76 10.50 -1.74
CA GLU A 115 -8.52 9.38 -2.31
C GLU A 115 -8.33 8.11 -1.48
N THR A 116 -7.07 7.77 -1.14
CA THR A 116 -6.74 6.60 -0.29
C THR A 116 -7.39 6.69 1.08
N ARG A 117 -7.41 7.89 1.68
CA ARG A 117 -8.01 8.13 3.01
C ARG A 117 -9.52 7.89 3.01
N GLY A 118 -10.18 8.10 1.87
CA GLY A 118 -11.60 7.83 1.67
C GLY A 118 -11.91 6.41 1.22
N LEU A 119 -10.92 5.52 1.13
CA LEU A 119 -11.15 4.10 0.88
C LEU A 119 -11.56 3.41 2.17
N ASP A 120 -12.55 2.53 2.06
CA ASP A 120 -12.94 1.60 3.09
C ASP A 120 -13.01 0.18 2.52
N GLY A 121 -13.21 -0.82 3.39
CA GLY A 121 -13.32 -2.21 2.96
C GLY A 121 -14.52 -2.48 2.06
N HIS A 122 -15.55 -1.63 2.08
CA HIS A 122 -16.70 -1.76 1.18
C HIS A 122 -16.32 -1.35 -0.25
N ARG A 123 -15.76 -0.15 -0.42
CA ARG A 123 -15.31 0.37 -1.71
C ARG A 123 -14.21 -0.49 -2.32
N LEU A 124 -13.33 -1.06 -1.51
CA LEU A 124 -12.29 -1.98 -1.99
C LEU A 124 -12.86 -3.33 -2.47
N ARG A 125 -14.04 -3.74 -1.96
CA ARG A 125 -14.76 -4.92 -2.44
C ARG A 125 -15.60 -4.62 -3.69
N GLU A 126 -16.13 -3.41 -3.79
CA GLU A 126 -16.88 -2.94 -4.97
C GLU A 126 -15.96 -2.66 -6.17
N GLN A 127 -14.79 -2.08 -5.91
CA GLN A 127 -13.74 -1.94 -6.91
C GLN A 127 -13.03 -3.28 -7.09
N SER A 128 -12.72 -3.65 -8.34
CA SER A 128 -11.86 -4.81 -8.54
C SER A 128 -10.47 -4.51 -7.95
N LEU A 129 -9.87 -5.47 -7.23
CA LEU A 129 -8.50 -5.33 -6.69
C LEU A 129 -7.53 -4.89 -7.80
N THR A 130 -7.70 -5.40 -9.02
CA THR A 130 -6.91 -5.02 -10.19
C THR A 130 -7.02 -3.53 -10.49
N SER A 131 -8.23 -2.97 -10.51
CA SER A 131 -8.45 -1.54 -10.76
C SER A 131 -7.82 -0.66 -9.66
N PHE A 132 -7.92 -1.09 -8.40
CA PHE A 132 -7.24 -0.40 -7.30
C PHE A 132 -5.71 -0.45 -7.46
N CYS A 133 -5.18 -1.61 -7.83
CA CYS A 133 -3.75 -1.80 -8.01
C CYS A 133 -3.20 -1.00 -9.21
N GLU A 134 -3.93 -0.93 -10.32
CA GLU A 134 -3.62 -0.04 -11.45
C GLU A 134 -3.61 1.42 -11.00
N TRP A 135 -4.63 1.84 -10.25
CA TRP A 135 -4.75 3.22 -9.74
C TRP A 135 -3.56 3.64 -8.86
N VAL A 136 -3.07 2.76 -7.97
CA VAL A 136 -1.87 3.04 -7.15
C VAL A 136 -0.64 3.23 -8.04
N ARG A 137 -0.48 2.37 -9.05
CA ARG A 137 0.71 2.31 -9.91
C ARG A 137 0.84 3.51 -10.86
N GLU A 138 -0.28 4.09 -11.29
CA GLU A 138 -0.28 5.32 -12.09
C GLU A 138 0.17 6.57 -11.30
N ARG A 139 0.20 6.49 -9.97
CA ARG A 139 0.36 7.64 -9.05
C ARG A 139 1.57 7.55 -8.12
N SER A 140 2.28 6.42 -8.16
CA SER A 140 3.55 6.15 -7.47
C SER A 140 4.70 6.21 -8.46
#